data_AF-A0AAW1P8N8-F1
#
_entry.id   AF-A0AAW1P8N8-F1
#
_cell.length_a   1.000
_cell.length_b   1.000
_cell.length_c   1.000
_cell.angle_alpha   90.00
_cell.angle_beta   90.00
_cell.angle_gamma   90.00
#
_symmetry.space_group_name_H-M   'P 1'
#
loop_
_entity.id
_entity.type
_entity.pdbx_description
1 polymer ?
#
loop_
_entity_poly.entity_id
_entity_poly.type
_entity_poly.pdbx_seq_one_letter_code
_entity_poly.pdbx_strand_id
1 'polypeptide(L)'
;MPPRRRAPPSPVAAESSSVAGDASDNSLLGTASTFVYRHSSTLHFLMALMGASFFGWRISINADELAGITQHPILTARFSYAPQDVYTFLHQLGDQGINLYLNINMLELGFAVSAAVGLSFLIGNIYDKGGLSHQWNLFPAIFLVFDLAETAVIRWLLFTYPTPNLKLAWAASELTRYKFRFLLYTSGVILFGLIAWGRKTYFPSRPAVSAPDHLE
;
A
#
# COMPACT_ATOMS: atom_id res chain seq x y z
N MET A 1 40.22 7.33 -71.18
CA MET A 1 38.75 7.35 -71.27
C MET A 1 38.17 6.42 -70.21
N PRO A 2 37.64 6.92 -69.09
CA PRO A 2 37.05 6.08 -68.06
C PRO A 2 35.58 5.74 -68.38
N PRO A 3 35.14 4.50 -68.12
CA PRO A 3 33.80 4.00 -68.44
C PRO A 3 32.71 4.65 -67.55
N ARG A 4 31.67 5.20 -68.19
CA ARG A 4 30.46 5.72 -67.54
C ARG A 4 29.74 4.59 -66.79
N ARG A 5 29.74 4.63 -65.45
CA ARG A 5 28.84 3.83 -64.62
C ARG A 5 27.40 4.28 -64.87
N ARG A 6 26.53 3.37 -65.31
CA ARG A 6 25.07 3.60 -65.35
C ARG A 6 24.54 3.62 -63.92
N ALA A 7 23.78 4.67 -63.59
CA ALA A 7 23.06 4.75 -62.33
C ALA A 7 21.95 3.66 -62.29
N PRO A 8 21.69 3.04 -61.12
CA PRO A 8 20.59 2.10 -60.97
C PRO A 8 19.23 2.81 -61.13
N PRO A 9 18.21 2.11 -61.64
CA PRO A 9 16.87 2.67 -61.79
C PRO A 9 16.27 3.01 -60.43
N SER A 10 15.56 4.15 -60.37
CA SER A 10 14.82 4.60 -59.20
C SER A 10 13.81 3.54 -58.74
N PRO A 11 13.65 3.33 -57.41
CA PRO A 11 12.65 2.41 -56.89
C PRO A 11 11.25 2.91 -57.29
N VAL A 12 10.53 2.06 -58.01
CA VAL A 12 9.11 2.24 -58.33
C VAL A 12 8.35 2.27 -57.01
N ALA A 13 7.68 3.39 -56.74
CA ALA A 13 6.81 3.55 -55.59
C ALA A 13 5.73 2.46 -55.65
N ALA A 14 5.82 1.49 -54.73
CA ALA A 14 4.73 0.56 -54.48
C ALA A 14 3.60 1.37 -53.83
N GLU A 15 2.52 1.59 -54.58
CA GLU A 15 1.24 1.98 -54.01
C GLU A 15 0.80 0.89 -53.04
N SER A 16 1.11 1.09 -51.75
CA SER A 16 0.48 0.34 -50.68
C SER A 16 -0.99 0.77 -50.66
N SER A 17 -1.85 -0.07 -51.21
CA SER A 17 -3.30 0.00 -51.02
C SER A 17 -3.59 -0.01 -49.52
N SER A 18 -3.73 1.17 -48.93
CA SER A 18 -4.22 1.34 -47.57
C SER A 18 -5.67 0.92 -47.58
N VAL A 19 -5.90 -0.36 -47.29
CA VAL A 19 -7.20 -0.83 -46.81
C VAL A 19 -7.46 -0.05 -45.53
N ALA A 20 -8.21 1.04 -45.66
CA ALA A 20 -8.86 1.73 -44.58
C ALA A 20 -9.89 0.77 -43.99
N GLY A 21 -9.41 -0.19 -43.21
CA GLY A 21 -10.24 -0.98 -42.33
C GLY A 21 -10.78 -0.03 -41.29
N ASP A 22 -12.08 0.22 -41.36
CA ASP A 22 -12.89 0.92 -40.37
C ASP A 22 -12.53 0.44 -38.96
N ALA A 23 -11.67 1.20 -38.29
CA ALA A 23 -11.34 1.03 -36.88
C ALA A 23 -12.40 1.72 -36.00
N SER A 24 -13.67 1.63 -36.37
CA SER A 24 -14.78 2.37 -35.76
C SER A 24 -15.58 1.58 -34.70
N ASP A 25 -15.38 0.26 -34.54
CA ASP A 25 -16.25 -0.59 -33.71
C ASP A 25 -15.63 -1.22 -32.44
N ASN A 26 -14.46 -0.74 -31.98
CA ASN A 26 -13.89 -1.17 -30.69
C ASN A 26 -14.18 -0.20 -29.53
N SER A 27 -14.97 0.85 -29.76
CA SER A 27 -15.23 1.91 -28.77
C SER A 27 -16.07 1.40 -27.59
N LEU A 28 -17.10 0.58 -27.83
CA LEU A 28 -17.99 0.05 -26.79
C LEU A 28 -17.30 -0.99 -25.89
N LEU A 29 -16.52 -1.91 -26.47
CA LEU A 29 -15.77 -2.92 -25.72
C LEU A 29 -14.63 -2.30 -24.90
N GLY A 30 -13.96 -1.27 -25.44
CA GLY A 30 -12.98 -0.48 -24.69
C GLY A 30 -13.61 0.33 -23.54
N THR A 31 -14.82 0.86 -23.75
CA THR A 31 -15.56 1.61 -22.72
C THR A 31 -16.06 0.69 -21.60
N ALA A 32 -16.52 -0.52 -21.94
CA ALA A 32 -16.97 -1.50 -20.96
C ALA A 32 -15.80 -2.08 -20.12
N SER A 33 -14.66 -2.40 -20.74
CA SER A 33 -13.51 -2.93 -20.00
C SER A 33 -12.89 -1.88 -19.06
N THR A 34 -12.82 -0.62 -19.50
CA THR A 34 -12.36 0.50 -18.65
C THR A 34 -13.36 0.83 -17.54
N PHE A 35 -14.66 0.76 -17.81
CA PHE A 35 -15.71 0.92 -16.79
C PHE A 35 -15.63 -0.17 -15.71
N VAL A 36 -15.52 -1.45 -16.11
CA VAL A 36 -15.39 -2.59 -15.19
C VAL A 36 -14.09 -2.52 -14.39
N TYR A 37 -12.97 -2.17 -15.03
CA TYR A 37 -11.69 -2.01 -14.34
C TYR A 37 -11.71 -0.87 -13.30
N ARG A 38 -12.30 0.27 -13.67
CA ARG A 38 -12.42 1.43 -12.76
C ARG A 38 -13.36 1.14 -11.59
N HIS A 39 -14.53 0.55 -11.83
CA HIS A 39 -15.48 0.18 -10.76
C HIS A 39 -14.95 -0.93 -9.86
N SER A 40 -14.25 -1.91 -10.44
CA SER A 40 -13.55 -2.94 -9.68
C SER A 40 -12.56 -2.30 -8.72
N SER A 41 -11.72 -1.35 -9.17
CA SER A 41 -10.74 -0.72 -8.28
C SER A 41 -11.35 0.07 -7.11
N THR A 42 -12.47 0.78 -7.33
CA THR A 42 -13.17 1.50 -6.25
C THR A 42 -13.83 0.57 -5.27
N LEU A 43 -14.47 -0.52 -5.74
CA LEU A 43 -15.08 -1.51 -4.87
C LEU A 43 -14.04 -2.18 -3.96
N HIS A 44 -12.89 -2.60 -4.50
CA HIS A 44 -11.81 -3.20 -3.71
C HIS A 44 -11.28 -2.24 -2.64
N PHE A 45 -11.10 -0.96 -2.98
CA PHE A 45 -10.70 0.06 -2.00
C PHE A 45 -11.74 0.23 -0.89
N LEU A 46 -13.03 0.32 -1.23
CA LEU A 46 -14.11 0.43 -0.24
C LEU A 46 -14.19 -0.81 0.65
N MET A 47 -14.07 -2.01 0.08
CA MET A 47 -14.03 -3.26 0.85
C MET A 47 -12.83 -3.31 1.80
N ALA A 48 -11.65 -2.85 1.35
CA ALA A 48 -10.46 -2.75 2.19
C ALA A 48 -10.66 -1.76 3.35
N LEU A 49 -11.26 -0.60 3.10
CA LEU A 49 -11.61 0.36 4.16
C LEU A 49 -12.61 -0.23 5.16
N MET A 50 -13.69 -0.84 4.67
CA MET A 50 -14.70 -1.49 5.53
C MET A 50 -14.08 -2.59 6.37
N GLY A 51 -13.20 -3.41 5.79
CA GLY A 51 -12.44 -4.44 6.49
C GLY A 51 -11.57 -3.83 7.60
N ALA A 52 -10.76 -2.82 7.27
CA ALA A 52 -9.90 -2.15 8.25
C ALA A 52 -10.72 -1.52 9.39
N SER A 53 -11.85 -0.86 9.10
CA SER A 53 -12.75 -0.32 10.11
C SER A 53 -13.36 -1.40 11.00
N PHE A 54 -13.83 -2.51 10.41
CA PHE A 54 -14.41 -3.63 11.16
C PHE A 54 -13.39 -4.27 12.11
N PHE A 55 -12.20 -4.63 11.60
CA PHE A 55 -11.16 -5.23 12.43
C PHE A 55 -10.64 -4.23 13.49
N GLY A 56 -10.43 -2.97 13.12
CA GLY A 56 -10.01 -1.92 14.06
C GLY A 56 -11.00 -1.72 15.20
N TRP A 57 -12.31 -1.70 14.91
CA TRP A 57 -13.35 -1.64 15.94
C TRP A 57 -13.31 -2.85 16.88
N ARG A 58 -13.16 -4.06 16.33
CA ARG A 58 -13.06 -5.30 17.13
C ARG A 58 -11.79 -5.33 17.99
N ILE A 59 -10.67 -4.85 17.46
CA ILE A 59 -9.41 -4.70 18.22
C ILE A 59 -9.62 -3.71 19.37
N SER A 60 -10.24 -2.55 19.13
CA SER A 60 -10.47 -1.53 20.16
C SER A 60 -11.26 -2.09 21.34
N ILE A 61 -12.39 -2.75 21.09
CA ILE A 61 -13.21 -3.34 22.16
C ILE A 61 -12.41 -4.32 23.01
N ASN A 62 -11.69 -5.23 22.36
CA ASN A 62 -10.92 -6.26 23.07
C ASN A 62 -9.68 -5.66 23.77
N ALA A 63 -9.08 -4.62 23.20
CA ALA A 63 -7.90 -3.95 23.77
C ALA A 63 -8.27 -3.17 25.03
N ASP A 64 -9.46 -2.57 25.08
CA ASP A 64 -9.98 -1.91 26.29
C ASP A 64 -10.17 -2.92 27.43
N GLU A 65 -10.70 -4.11 27.11
CA GLU A 65 -10.80 -5.22 28.07
C GLU A 65 -9.42 -5.66 28.59
N LEU A 66 -8.43 -5.80 27.70
CA LEU A 66 -7.04 -6.15 28.06
C LEU A 66 -6.35 -5.06 28.89
N ALA A 67 -6.61 -3.78 28.60
CA ALA A 67 -6.09 -2.65 29.33
C ALA A 67 -6.66 -2.61 30.76
N GLY A 68 -7.91 -3.03 30.96
CA GLY A 68 -8.50 -3.20 32.29
C GLY A 68 -7.75 -4.21 33.16
N ILE A 69 -7.20 -5.27 32.56
CA ILE A 69 -6.43 -6.32 33.26
C ILE A 69 -5.01 -5.85 33.57
N THR A 70 -4.31 -5.30 32.58
CA THR A 70 -2.86 -5.06 32.66
C THR A 70 -2.49 -3.62 33.05
N GLN A 71 -3.44 -2.68 32.98
CA GLN A 71 -3.21 -1.23 33.17
C GLN A 71 -2.15 -0.66 32.21
N HIS A 72 -1.83 -1.39 31.14
CA HIS A 72 -0.83 -1.03 30.15
C HIS A 72 -1.35 -1.33 28.73
N PRO A 73 -0.90 -0.58 27.71
CA PRO A 73 -1.24 -0.90 26.33
C PRO A 73 -0.69 -2.28 25.93
N ILE A 74 -1.40 -2.94 25.02
CA ILE A 74 -0.94 -4.19 24.39
C ILE A 74 0.43 -4.00 23.71
N LEU A 75 1.24 -5.06 23.62
CA LEU A 75 2.64 -4.95 23.17
C LEU A 75 2.74 -4.37 21.76
N THR A 76 1.83 -4.74 20.87
CA THR A 76 1.76 -4.29 19.46
C THR A 76 1.46 -2.80 19.28
N ALA A 77 0.89 -2.16 20.31
CA ALA A 77 0.60 -0.73 20.33
C ALA A 77 1.74 0.11 20.93
N ARG A 78 2.72 -0.52 21.59
CA ARG A 78 3.89 0.17 22.15
C ARG A 78 4.92 0.40 21.06
N PHE A 79 5.59 1.56 21.06
CA PHE A 79 6.64 1.82 20.08
C PHE A 79 7.86 0.87 20.22
N SER A 80 8.18 0.50 21.46
CA SER A 80 9.25 -0.44 21.81
C SER A 80 9.03 -0.94 23.24
N TYR A 81 9.70 -2.04 23.63
CA TYR A 81 9.62 -2.62 24.97
C TYR A 81 10.85 -3.50 25.25
N ALA A 82 11.24 -3.62 26.52
CA ALA A 82 12.26 -4.58 26.93
C ALA A 82 11.67 -5.98 27.11
N PRO A 83 12.46 -7.07 27.01
CA PRO A 83 11.98 -8.42 27.27
C PRO A 83 11.30 -8.58 28.63
N GLN A 84 11.81 -7.92 29.67
CA GLN A 84 11.24 -7.97 31.02
C GLN A 84 9.81 -7.41 31.04
N ASP A 85 9.54 -6.36 30.27
CA ASP A 85 8.20 -5.76 30.16
C ASP A 85 7.21 -6.74 29.51
N VAL A 86 7.68 -7.52 28.52
CA VAL A 86 6.87 -8.55 27.87
C VAL A 86 6.42 -9.60 28.88
N TYR A 87 7.36 -10.19 29.64
CA TYR A 87 6.99 -11.25 30.58
C TYR A 87 6.21 -10.73 31.79
N THR A 88 6.46 -9.49 32.22
CA THR A 88 5.65 -8.83 33.25
C THR A 88 4.22 -8.67 32.75
N PHE A 89 4.05 -8.19 31.52
CA PHE A 89 2.73 -8.04 30.88
C PHE A 89 2.01 -9.39 30.69
N LEU A 90 2.71 -10.42 30.19
CA LEU A 90 2.14 -11.76 30.01
C LEU A 90 1.75 -12.40 31.36
N HIS A 91 2.54 -12.16 32.41
CA HIS A 91 2.22 -12.63 33.74
C HIS A 91 0.98 -11.95 34.32
N GLN A 92 0.85 -10.63 34.14
CA GLN A 92 -0.34 -9.88 34.55
C GLN A 92 -1.61 -10.34 33.83
N LEU A 93 -1.51 -10.78 32.58
CA LEU A 93 -2.66 -11.28 31.83
C LEU A 93 -3.25 -12.57 32.40
N GLY A 94 -2.39 -13.47 32.89
CA GLY A 94 -2.78 -14.83 33.20
C GLY A 94 -3.39 -15.58 32.00
N ASP A 95 -3.95 -16.76 32.24
CA ASP A 95 -4.42 -17.63 31.15
C ASP A 95 -5.61 -17.04 30.37
N GLN A 96 -6.52 -16.36 31.06
CA GLN A 96 -7.68 -15.72 30.42
C GLN A 96 -7.25 -14.56 29.53
N GLY A 97 -6.37 -13.68 30.03
CA GLY A 97 -5.85 -12.55 29.27
C GLY A 97 -4.99 -12.98 28.08
N ILE A 98 -4.22 -14.08 28.20
CA ILE A 98 -3.44 -14.64 27.08
C ILE A 98 -4.36 -15.11 25.94
N ASN A 99 -5.46 -15.81 26.26
CA ASN A 99 -6.43 -16.26 25.26
C ASN A 99 -7.11 -15.08 24.55
N LEU A 100 -7.49 -14.05 25.31
CA LEU A 100 -8.02 -12.82 24.73
C LEU A 100 -6.98 -12.15 23.83
N TYR A 101 -5.71 -12.12 24.25
CA TYR A 101 -4.64 -11.50 23.46
C TYR A 101 -4.37 -12.27 22.16
N LEU A 102 -4.42 -13.60 22.17
CA LEU A 102 -4.37 -14.42 20.94
C LEU A 102 -5.48 -14.05 19.95
N ASN A 103 -6.69 -13.78 20.44
CA ASN A 103 -7.81 -13.33 19.61
C ASN A 103 -7.58 -11.93 19.03
N ILE A 104 -7.10 -10.97 19.83
CA ILE A 104 -6.71 -9.64 19.30
C ILE A 104 -5.66 -9.80 18.22
N ASN A 105 -4.64 -10.60 18.47
CA ASN A 105 -3.55 -10.82 17.54
C ASN A 105 -4.01 -11.45 16.21
N MET A 106 -5.08 -12.26 16.20
CA MET A 106 -5.75 -12.69 14.96
C MET A 106 -6.48 -11.56 14.24
N LEU A 107 -7.11 -10.65 14.97
CA LEU A 107 -7.84 -9.53 14.38
C LEU A 107 -6.87 -8.49 13.80
N GLU A 108 -5.71 -8.29 14.44
CA GLU A 108 -4.62 -7.43 13.94
C GLU A 108 -4.15 -7.87 12.55
N LEU A 109 -4.07 -9.18 12.29
CA LEU A 109 -3.78 -9.72 10.96
C LEU A 109 -4.81 -9.27 9.91
N GLY A 110 -6.10 -9.41 10.22
CA GLY A 110 -7.18 -8.98 9.33
C GLY A 110 -7.17 -7.47 9.07
N PHE A 111 -6.89 -6.69 10.13
CA PHE A 111 -6.70 -5.25 10.05
C PHE A 111 -5.53 -4.89 9.13
N ALA A 112 -4.35 -5.47 9.36
CA ALA A 112 -3.13 -5.15 8.64
C ALA A 112 -3.24 -5.45 7.15
N VAL A 113 -3.83 -6.60 6.78
CA VAL A 113 -4.09 -6.94 5.36
C VAL A 113 -5.03 -5.92 4.73
N SER A 114 -6.15 -5.62 5.40
CA SER A 114 -7.15 -4.67 4.89
C SER A 114 -6.55 -3.26 4.74
N ALA A 115 -5.80 -2.80 5.75
CA ALA A 115 -5.12 -1.52 5.74
C ALA A 115 -4.05 -1.45 4.65
N ALA A 116 -3.21 -2.48 4.50
CA ALA A 116 -2.18 -2.51 3.46
C ALA A 116 -2.79 -2.41 2.06
N VAL A 117 -3.83 -3.19 1.77
CA VAL A 117 -4.55 -3.12 0.49
C VAL A 117 -5.15 -1.73 0.29
N GLY A 118 -5.89 -1.20 1.27
CA GLY A 118 -6.52 0.11 1.18
C GLY A 118 -5.52 1.24 0.95
N LEU A 119 -4.40 1.25 1.68
CA LEU A 119 -3.33 2.23 1.53
C LEU A 119 -2.61 2.09 0.18
N SER A 120 -2.37 0.87 -0.31
CA SER A 120 -1.79 0.65 -1.63
C SER A 120 -2.67 1.22 -2.74
N PHE A 121 -3.99 1.02 -2.66
CA PHE A 121 -4.94 1.64 -3.59
C PHE A 121 -4.94 3.16 -3.47
N LEU A 122 -4.96 3.71 -2.25
CA LEU A 122 -4.94 5.16 -2.02
C LEU A 122 -3.70 5.80 -2.66
N ILE A 123 -2.51 5.27 -2.38
CA ILE A 123 -1.25 5.77 -2.94
C ILE A 123 -1.25 5.65 -4.47
N GLY A 124 -1.71 4.52 -5.01
CA GLY A 124 -1.82 4.32 -6.45
C GLY A 124 -2.77 5.30 -7.17
N ASN A 125 -3.73 5.88 -6.45
CA ASN A 125 -4.63 6.92 -6.97
C ASN A 125 -4.09 8.35 -6.80
N ILE A 126 -3.18 8.57 -5.84
CA ILE A 126 -2.55 9.88 -5.61
C ILE A 126 -1.46 10.16 -6.66
N TYR A 127 -0.69 9.14 -7.05
CA TYR A 127 0.46 9.30 -7.95
C TYR A 127 0.15 8.90 -9.40
N ASP A 128 0.66 9.70 -10.34
CA ASP A 128 0.48 9.50 -11.79
C ASP A 128 1.00 8.12 -12.23
N LYS A 129 0.19 7.40 -13.02
CA LYS A 129 0.54 6.07 -13.54
C LYS A 129 1.75 6.18 -14.48
N GLY A 130 2.78 5.37 -14.22
CA GLY A 130 4.01 5.31 -15.02
C GLY A 130 5.20 6.09 -14.46
N GLY A 131 5.01 6.91 -13.42
CA GLY A 131 6.11 7.52 -12.68
C GLY A 131 6.78 6.56 -11.69
N LEU A 132 8.05 6.80 -11.34
CA LEU A 132 8.74 6.05 -10.28
C LEU A 132 8.01 6.16 -8.92
N SER A 133 7.38 7.30 -8.66
CA SER A 133 6.55 7.53 -7.46
C SER A 133 5.30 6.65 -7.41
N HIS A 134 4.82 6.10 -8.53
CA HIS A 134 3.70 5.16 -8.53
C HIS A 134 4.07 3.85 -7.81
N GLN A 135 5.34 3.43 -7.88
CA GLN A 135 5.84 2.21 -7.21
C GLN A 135 5.78 2.30 -5.68
N TRP A 136 5.60 3.51 -5.12
CA TRP A 136 5.42 3.71 -3.69
C TRP A 136 4.13 3.08 -3.15
N ASN A 137 3.21 2.71 -4.03
CA ASN A 137 2.03 1.90 -3.68
C ASN A 137 2.39 0.50 -3.16
N LEU A 138 3.65 0.06 -3.30
CA LEU A 138 4.15 -1.20 -2.74
C LEU A 138 4.59 -1.08 -1.27
N PHE A 139 4.80 0.13 -0.75
CA PHE A 139 5.25 0.31 0.64
C PHE A 139 4.29 -0.25 1.70
N PRO A 140 2.96 -0.13 1.57
CA PRO A 140 2.04 -0.78 2.49
C PRO A 140 2.19 -2.31 2.53
N ALA A 141 2.63 -2.96 1.44
CA ALA A 141 2.92 -4.39 1.44
C ALA A 141 4.19 -4.73 2.24
N ILE A 142 5.19 -3.86 2.22
CA ILE A 142 6.38 -4.01 3.08
C ILE A 142 6.01 -3.84 4.56
N PHE A 143 5.18 -2.85 4.87
CA PHE A 143 4.60 -2.69 6.21
C PHE A 143 3.87 -3.97 6.68
N LEU A 144 3.06 -4.56 5.80
CA LEU A 144 2.35 -5.81 6.09
C LEU A 144 3.34 -6.93 6.47
N VAL A 145 4.46 -7.09 5.77
CA VAL A 145 5.46 -8.11 6.11
C VAL A 145 5.97 -7.95 7.55
N PHE A 146 6.26 -6.73 7.98
CA PHE A 146 6.72 -6.48 9.36
C PHE A 146 5.63 -6.75 10.39
N ASP A 147 4.38 -6.35 10.11
CA ASP A 147 3.25 -6.59 11.00
C ASP A 147 2.92 -8.09 11.13
N LEU A 148 2.97 -8.84 10.02
CA LEU A 148 2.83 -10.30 10.01
C LEU A 148 3.92 -11.00 10.82
N ALA A 149 5.18 -10.58 10.63
CA ALA A 149 6.32 -11.15 11.34
C ALA A 149 6.22 -10.86 12.84
N GLU A 150 5.89 -9.62 13.23
CA GLU A 150 5.69 -9.23 14.63
C GLU A 150 4.57 -10.07 15.27
N THR A 151 3.42 -10.14 14.60
CA THR A 151 2.25 -10.92 15.03
C THR A 151 2.62 -12.38 15.25
N ALA A 152 3.38 -12.99 14.33
CA ALA A 152 3.83 -14.37 14.44
C ALA A 152 4.79 -14.57 15.64
N VAL A 153 5.72 -13.64 15.87
CA VAL A 153 6.66 -13.73 17.01
C VAL A 153 5.93 -13.54 18.34
N ILE A 154 5.02 -12.57 18.45
CA ILE A 154 4.21 -12.36 19.66
C ILE A 154 3.35 -13.59 19.95
N ARG A 155 2.74 -14.18 18.93
CA ARG A 155 1.99 -15.42 19.08
C ARG A 155 2.86 -16.57 19.56
N TRP A 156 4.08 -16.69 19.05
CA TRP A 156 5.03 -17.68 19.56
C TRP A 156 5.31 -17.46 21.05
N LEU A 157 5.58 -16.21 21.45
CA LEU A 157 5.80 -15.86 22.86
C LEU A 157 4.60 -16.26 23.74
N LEU A 158 3.37 -15.98 23.29
CA LEU A 158 2.13 -16.38 23.98
C LEU A 158 2.01 -17.89 24.15
N PHE A 159 2.33 -18.69 23.12
CA PHE A 159 2.26 -20.16 23.19
C PHE A 159 3.36 -20.79 24.04
N THR A 160 4.52 -20.14 24.16
CA THR A 160 5.64 -20.67 24.96
C THR A 160 5.67 -20.17 26.40
N TYR A 161 4.83 -19.19 26.74
CA TYR A 161 4.66 -18.73 28.12
C TYR A 161 4.25 -19.91 29.04
N PRO A 162 4.82 -20.07 30.25
CA PRO A 162 5.68 -19.12 30.99
C PRO A 162 7.18 -19.23 30.70
N THR A 163 7.63 -20.05 29.74
CA THR A 163 9.06 -20.23 29.47
C THR A 163 9.65 -19.01 28.77
N PRO A 164 10.57 -18.26 29.40
CA PRO A 164 11.07 -17.03 28.81
C PRO A 164 12.05 -17.30 27.65
N ASN A 165 11.78 -16.67 26.52
CA ASN A 165 12.69 -16.56 25.38
C ASN A 165 13.02 -15.08 25.10
N LEU A 166 14.13 -14.60 25.68
CA LEU A 166 14.54 -13.19 25.58
C LEU A 166 14.88 -12.77 24.15
N LYS A 167 15.38 -13.69 23.32
CA LYS A 167 15.73 -13.40 21.92
C LYS A 167 14.49 -13.12 21.09
N LEU A 168 13.42 -13.91 21.27
CA LEU A 168 12.14 -13.67 20.60
C LEU A 168 11.50 -12.36 21.05
N ALA A 169 11.57 -12.03 22.34
CA ALA A 169 11.04 -10.75 22.84
C ALA A 169 11.78 -9.53 22.23
N TRP A 170 13.10 -9.61 22.09
CA TRP A 170 13.87 -8.59 21.37
C TRP A 170 13.50 -8.52 19.89
N ALA A 171 13.36 -9.67 19.23
CA ALA A 171 12.94 -9.71 17.83
C ALA A 171 11.56 -9.06 17.62
N ALA A 172 10.59 -9.36 18.50
CA ALA A 172 9.28 -8.73 18.49
C ALA A 172 9.40 -7.20 18.60
N SER A 173 10.17 -6.71 19.59
CA SER A 173 10.38 -5.27 19.78
C SER A 173 11.04 -4.57 18.58
N GLU A 174 12.02 -5.20 17.93
CA GLU A 174 12.63 -4.66 16.71
C GLU A 174 11.62 -4.62 15.55
N LEU A 175 10.84 -5.68 15.37
CA LEU A 175 9.78 -5.73 14.36
C LEU A 175 8.73 -4.65 14.59
N THR A 176 8.30 -4.44 15.84
CA THR A 176 7.40 -3.33 16.21
C THR A 176 8.01 -1.97 15.81
N ARG A 177 9.30 -1.74 16.09
CA ARG A 177 9.97 -0.50 15.69
C ARG A 177 10.03 -0.32 14.17
N TYR A 178 10.34 -1.37 13.42
CA TYR A 178 10.31 -1.32 11.95
C TYR A 178 8.90 -1.02 11.43
N LYS A 179 7.87 -1.70 11.98
CA LYS A 179 6.47 -1.44 11.66
C LYS A 179 6.12 0.05 11.82
N PHE A 180 6.45 0.67 12.96
CA PHE A 180 6.19 2.09 13.18
C PHE A 180 6.97 3.01 12.24
N ARG A 181 8.24 2.71 11.93
CA ARG A 181 9.01 3.49 10.95
C ARG A 181 8.38 3.45 9.56
N PHE A 182 7.93 2.27 9.12
CA PHE A 182 7.26 2.11 7.82
C PHE A 182 5.88 2.75 7.81
N LEU A 183 5.14 2.71 8.91
CA LEU A 183 3.87 3.43 9.06
C LEU A 183 4.07 4.95 8.95
N LEU A 184 5.08 5.48 9.63
CA LEU A 184 5.42 6.91 9.57
C LEU A 184 5.83 7.31 8.14
N TYR A 185 6.68 6.49 7.50
CA TYR A 185 7.09 6.72 6.12
C TYR A 185 5.92 6.69 5.14
N THR A 186 5.03 5.69 5.26
CA THR A 186 3.81 5.58 4.43
C THR A 186 2.89 6.79 4.63
N SER A 187 2.73 7.25 5.88
CA SER A 187 1.99 8.47 6.20
C SER A 187 2.60 9.70 5.53
N GLY A 188 3.93 9.81 5.55
CA GLY A 188 4.67 10.89 4.88
C GLY A 188 4.50 10.88 3.36
N VAL A 189 4.54 9.69 2.74
CA VAL A 189 4.26 9.51 1.30
C VAL A 189 2.85 9.98 0.96
N ILE A 190 1.84 9.53 1.71
CA ILE A 190 0.45 9.95 1.48
C ILE A 190 0.31 11.47 1.62
N LEU A 191 0.84 12.06 2.69
CA LEU A 191 0.76 13.51 2.91
C LEU A 191 1.43 14.30 1.79
N PHE A 192 2.65 13.93 1.40
CA PHE A 192 3.37 14.58 0.30
C PHE A 192 2.59 14.47 -1.02
N GLY A 193 2.08 13.29 -1.33
CA GLY A 193 1.29 13.05 -2.53
C GLY A 193 -0.02 13.85 -2.55
N LEU A 194 -0.75 13.93 -1.42
CA LEU A 194 -1.96 14.75 -1.30
C LEU A 194 -1.68 16.24 -1.49
N ILE A 195 -0.57 16.75 -0.93
CA ILE A 195 -0.15 18.15 -1.13
C ILE A 195 0.16 18.41 -2.60
N ALA A 196 0.91 17.52 -3.26
CA ALA A 196 1.24 17.64 -4.67
C ALA A 196 -0.01 17.59 -5.56
N TRP A 197 -0.91 16.66 -5.28
CA TRP A 197 -2.20 16.50 -5.96
C TRP A 197 -3.09 17.74 -5.79
N GLY A 198 -3.20 18.27 -4.56
CA GLY A 198 -3.94 19.49 -4.26
C GLY A 198 -3.38 20.70 -5.01
N ARG A 199 -2.05 20.87 -5.04
CA ARG A 199 -1.41 21.95 -5.80
C ARG A 199 -1.74 21.88 -7.30
N LYS A 200 -1.67 20.70 -7.91
CA LYS A 200 -2.00 20.47 -9.33
C LYS A 200 -3.46 20.80 -9.63
N THR A 201 -4.36 20.48 -8.70
CA THR A 201 -5.82 20.63 -8.87
C THR A 201 -6.29 22.08 -8.68
N TYR A 202 -5.82 22.75 -7.63
CA TYR A 202 -6.30 24.09 -7.26
C TYR A 202 -5.44 25.23 -7.82
N PHE A 203 -4.21 24.95 -8.25
CA PHE A 203 -3.30 25.95 -8.84
C PHE A 203 -2.72 25.44 -10.16
N PRO A 204 -3.56 25.18 -11.19
CA PRO A 204 -3.08 24.71 -12.48
C PRO A 204 -2.10 25.73 -13.08
N SER A 205 -0.94 25.26 -13.54
CA SER A 205 0.00 26.09 -14.28
C SER A 205 -0.75 26.72 -15.46
N ARG A 206 -0.70 28.07 -15.55
CA ARG A 206 -1.28 28.75 -16.72
C ARG A 206 -0.65 28.15 -17.98
N PRO A 207 -1.43 27.79 -19.01
CA PRO A 207 -0.85 27.37 -20.27
C PRO A 207 0.13 28.45 -20.71
N ALA A 208 1.32 28.03 -21.13
CA ALA A 208 2.27 28.95 -21.73
C ALA A 208 1.54 29.66 -22.87
N VAL A 209 1.39 30.98 -22.77
CA VAL A 209 0.82 31.77 -23.87
C VAL A 209 1.76 31.53 -25.04
N SER A 210 1.30 30.78 -26.04
CA SER A 210 2.02 30.62 -27.30
C SER A 210 2.33 32.02 -27.80
N ALA A 211 3.62 32.32 -27.98
CA ALA A 211 4.03 33.61 -28.52
C ALA A 211 3.21 33.86 -29.79
N PRO A 212 2.66 35.06 -30.00
CA PRO A 212 1.88 35.34 -31.19
C PRO A 212 2.73 34.99 -32.40
N ASP A 213 2.22 34.08 -33.25
CA ASP A 213 2.79 33.82 -34.56
C ASP A 213 2.82 35.16 -35.28
N HIS A 214 4.00 35.76 -35.35
CA HIS A 214 4.18 37.02 -36.03
C HIS A 214 3.85 36.78 -37.50
N LEU A 215 2.76 37.43 -37.91
CA LEU A 215 2.27 37.53 -39.28
C LEU A 215 3.43 37.89 -40.22
N GLU A 216 3.78 36.95 -41.10
CA GLU A 216 4.49 37.22 -42.36
C GLU A 216 3.49 37.61 -43.45
#